data_AF-A0A1H7Q2L6-F1
#
_entry.id   AF-A0A1H7Q2L6-F1
#
_cell.length_a   1.000
_cell.length_b   1.000
_cell.length_c   1.000
_cell.angle_alpha   90.00
_cell.angle_beta   90.00
_cell.angle_gamma   90.00
#
_symmetry.space_group_name_H-M   'P 1'
#
loop_
_entity.id
_entity.type
_entity.pdbx_description
1 polymer ?
#
loop_
_entity_poly.entity_id
_entity_poly.type
_entity_poly.pdbx_seq_one_letter_code
_entity_poly.pdbx_strand_id
1 'polypeptide(L)' 'MKAKLGVSALVLLFLAGLWLVAAPFAVGYQPRGAAYVDATLNDLWLGGSLAAVSFVALVVYAADALRELARRAKHAES' A
#
# COMPACT_ATOMS: atom_id res chain seq x y z
N MET A 1 -5.14 -20.48 3.11
CA MET A 1 -5.37 -19.49 4.19
C MET A 1 -4.25 -18.47 4.32
N LYS A 2 -2.98 -18.88 4.34
CA LYS A 2 -1.81 -17.97 4.47
C LYS A 2 -1.75 -16.85 3.41
N ALA A 3 -2.04 -17.15 2.15
CA ALA A 3 -2.04 -16.14 1.07
C ALA A 3 -3.11 -15.05 1.28
N LYS A 4 -4.30 -15.40 1.76
CA LYS A 4 -5.36 -14.42 2.06
C LYS A 4 -4.93 -13.47 3.18
N LEU A 5 -4.30 -14.01 4.23
CA LEU A 5 -3.76 -13.20 5.34
C LEU A 5 -2.66 -12.24 4.86
N GLY A 6 -1.76 -12.70 3.99
CA GLY A 6 -0.70 -11.85 3.42
C GLY A 6 -1.25 -10.69 2.59
N VAL A 7 -2.22 -10.96 1.71
CA VAL A 7 -2.87 -9.91 0.91
C VAL A 7 -3.63 -8.93 1.79
N SER A 8 -4.40 -9.42 2.77
CA SER A 8 -5.10 -8.54 3.73
C SER A 8 -4.11 -7.66 4.51
N ALA A 9 -2.98 -8.21 4.95
CA ALA A 9 -1.94 -7.44 5.62
C ALA A 9 -1.37 -6.34 4.69
N LEU A 10 -1.07 -6.67 3.43
CA LEU A 10 -0.58 -5.68 2.46
C LEU A 10 -1.60 -4.56 2.20
N VAL A 11 -2.89 -4.90 2.08
CA VAL A 11 -3.96 -3.89 1.94
C VAL A 11 -4.03 -2.99 3.17
N LEU A 12 -3.98 -3.56 4.37
CA LEU A 12 -4.01 -2.78 5.61
C LEU A 12 -2.77 -1.88 5.74
N LEU A 13 -1.58 -2.37 5.38
CA LEU A 13 -0.35 -1.57 5.38
C LEU A 13 -0.43 -0.43 4.35
N PHE A 14 -0.99 -0.70 3.17
CA PHE A 14 -1.20 0.32 2.14
C PHE A 14 -2.11 1.44 2.66
N LEU A 15 -3.27 1.07 3.21
CA LEU A 15 -4.22 2.03 3.77
C LEU A 15 -3.64 2.78 4.98
N ALA A 16 -2.86 2.11 5.83
CA ALA A 16 -2.15 2.76 6.94
C ALA A 16 -1.10 3.76 6.45
N GLY A 17 -0.34 3.43 5.40
CA GLY A 17 0.60 4.35 4.78
C GLY A 17 -0.08 5.59 4.19
N LEU A 18 -1.19 5.41 3.47
CA LEU A 18 -2.00 6.52 2.98
C LEU A 18 -2.57 7.38 4.12
N TRP A 19 -3.00 6.75 5.21
CA TRP A 19 -3.47 7.46 6.39
C TRP A 19 -2.36 8.30 7.01
N LEU A 20 -1.14 7.78 7.17
CA LEU A 20 -0.01 8.56 7.69
C LEU A 20 0.27 9.81 6.84
N VAL A 21 0.21 9.71 5.51
CA VAL A 21 0.36 10.88 4.63
C VAL A 21 -0.77 11.90 4.84
N ALA A 22 -2.00 11.43 5.07
CA ALA A 22 -3.17 12.30 5.26
C ALA A 22 -3.32 12.87 6.68
N ALA A 23 -2.81 12.17 7.69
CA ALA A 23 -3.04 12.44 9.11
C ALA A 23 -2.63 13.87 9.55
N PRO A 24 -1.47 14.44 9.13
CA PRO A 24 -1.09 15.79 9.52
C PRO A 24 -2.12 16.84 9.15
N PHE A 25 -2.78 16.65 8.02
CA PHE A 25 -3.77 17.58 7.48
C PHE A 25 -5.18 17.30 8.00
N ALA A 26 -5.53 16.02 8.18
CA ALA A 26 -6.83 15.60 8.65
C ALA A 26 -7.02 15.88 10.16
N VAL A 27 -5.99 15.63 10.96
CA VAL A 27 -5.99 15.84 12.42
C VAL A 27 -5.61 17.28 12.77
N GLY A 28 -4.89 17.97 11.89
CA GLY A 28 -4.64 19.41 12.00
C GLY A 28 -3.44 19.79 12.88
N TYR A 29 -2.51 18.87 13.15
CA TYR A 29 -1.24 19.21 13.80
C TYR A 29 -0.22 19.81 12.83
N GLN A 30 -0.45 19.74 11.51
CA GLN A 30 0.26 20.55 10.53
C GLN A 30 -0.51 21.87 10.29
N PRO A 31 0.02 23.04 10.70
CA PRO A 31 -0.63 24.31 10.42
C PRO A 31 -0.63 24.64 8.93
N ARG A 32 -1.73 25.25 8.44
CA ARG A 32 -1.85 25.69 7.04
C ARG A 32 -0.95 26.90 6.79
N GLY A 33 -0.18 26.87 5.69
CA GLY A 33 0.71 27.95 5.29
C GLY A 33 2.01 28.06 6.11
N ALA A 34 2.20 27.20 7.11
CA ALA A 34 3.47 27.08 7.83
C ALA A 34 4.39 26.08 7.13
N ALA A 35 5.69 26.16 7.42
CA ALA A 35 6.64 25.11 7.08
C ALA A 35 6.19 23.77 7.72
N TYR A 36 6.58 22.66 7.09
CA TYR A 36 6.28 21.34 7.63
C TYR A 36 7.04 21.13 8.93
N VAL A 37 6.29 20.75 9.98
CA VAL A 37 6.90 20.33 11.24
C VAL A 37 7.54 18.95 11.07
N ASP A 38 8.51 18.63 11.93
CA ASP A 38 9.25 17.36 11.84
C ASP A 38 8.33 16.14 11.86
N ALA A 39 7.25 16.19 12.66
CA ALA A 39 6.23 15.14 12.69
C ALA A 39 5.56 14.92 11.33
N THR A 40 5.22 16.00 10.63
CA THR A 40 4.63 15.94 9.28
C THR A 40 5.61 15.33 8.29
N LEU A 41 6.87 15.76 8.29
CA LEU A 41 7.89 15.19 7.40
C LEU A 41 8.07 13.69 7.66
N ASN A 42 8.13 13.28 8.92
CA ASN A 42 8.22 11.88 9.30
C ASN A 42 7.04 11.06 8.78
N ASP A 43 5.82 11.57 8.95
CA ASP A 43 4.60 10.88 8.51
C ASP A 43 4.49 10.79 6.99
N LEU A 44 4.92 11.83 6.25
CA LEU A 44 4.98 11.80 4.79
C LEU A 44 6.00 10.75 4.29
N TRP A 45 7.20 10.71 4.87
CA TRP A 45 8.24 9.77 4.46
C TRP A 45 7.90 8.33 4.82
N LEU A 46 7.48 8.08 6.06
CA LEU A 46 7.09 6.74 6.51
C LEU A 46 5.82 6.27 5.81
N GLY A 47 4.79 7.12 5.78
CA GLY A 47 3.52 6.83 5.14
C GLY A 47 3.66 6.58 3.64
N GLY A 48 4.39 7.46 2.94
CA GLY A 48 4.66 7.33 1.52
C GLY A 48 5.46 6.07 1.19
N SER A 49 6.52 5.77 1.95
CA SER A 49 7.32 4.56 1.75
C SER A 49 6.51 3.29 2.02
N LEU A 50 5.72 3.27 3.08
CA LEU A 50 4.88 2.13 3.45
C LEU A 50 3.80 1.88 2.39
N ALA A 51 3.13 2.93 1.92
CA ALA A 51 2.15 2.84 0.85
C ALA A 51 2.80 2.38 -0.46
N ALA A 52 3.95 2.92 -0.84
CA ALA A 52 4.64 2.54 -2.07
C ALA A 52 5.05 1.05 -2.07
N VAL A 53 5.71 0.58 -1.00
CA VAL A 53 6.20 -0.81 -0.93
C VAL A 53 5.04 -1.81 -0.91
N SER A 54 4.01 -1.54 -0.09
CA SER A 54 2.83 -2.41 -0.03
C SER A 54 2.05 -2.45 -1.35
N PHE A 55 1.93 -1.30 -2.03
CA PHE A 55 1.32 -1.23 -3.36
C PHE A 55 2.09 -2.03 -4.40
N VAL A 56 3.41 -1.89 -4.47
CA VAL A 56 4.26 -2.68 -5.38
C VAL A 56 4.10 -4.17 -5.12
N ALA A 57 4.09 -4.59 -3.85
CA ALA A 57 3.87 -5.99 -3.48
C ALA A 57 2.49 -6.50 -3.93
N LEU A 58 1.42 -5.69 -3.79
CA LEU A 58 0.08 -6.02 -4.28
C LEU A 58 0.04 -6.17 -5.81
N VAL A 59 0.69 -5.27 -6.54
CA VAL A 59 0.77 -5.31 -8.00
C VAL A 59 1.51 -6.57 -8.46
N VAL A 60 2.65 -6.88 -7.86
CA VAL A 60 3.42 -8.10 -8.17
C VAL A 60 2.59 -9.34 -7.88
N TYR A 61 1.93 -9.41 -6.72
CA TYR A 61 1.06 -10.51 -6.36
C TYR A 61 -0.10 -10.68 -7.36
N ALA A 62 -0.76 -9.59 -7.75
CA ALA A 62 -1.84 -9.61 -8.73
C ALA A 62 -1.36 -10.09 -10.10
N ALA A 63 -0.20 -9.61 -10.55
CA ALA A 63 0.40 -10.03 -11.82
C ALA A 63 0.71 -11.53 -11.83
N ASP A 64 1.29 -12.06 -10.75
CA ASP A 64 1.58 -13.49 -10.64
C ASP A 64 0.30 -14.34 -10.55
N ALA A 65 -0.72 -13.88 -9.83
CA ALA A 65 -2.01 -14.55 -9.78
C ALA A 65 -2.68 -14.62 -11.17
N LEU A 66 -2.65 -13.52 -11.94
CA LEU A 66 -3.19 -13.49 -13.29
C LEU A 66 -2.41 -14.40 -14.26
N ARG A 67 -1.07 -14.41 -14.18
CA ARG A 67 -0.21 -15.30 -14.96
C ARG A 67 -0.52 -16.77 -14.68
N GLU A 68 -0.73 -17.11 -13.42
CA GLU A 68 -1.08 -18.46 -13.00
C GLU A 68 -2.44 -18.91 -13.55
N LEU A 69 -3.45 -18.03 -13.48
CA LEU A 69 -4.76 -18.31 -14.06
C LEU A 69 -4.69 -18.49 -15.58
N ALA A 70 -3.94 -17.65 -16.28
CA ALA A 70 -3.75 -17.75 -17.72
C ALA A 70 -3.05 -19.06 -18.12
N ARG A 71 -2.02 -19.50 -17.37
CA ARG A 71 -1.35 -20.78 -17.61
C ARG A 71 -2.31 -21.97 -17.42
N ARG A 72 -3.14 -21.95 -16.37
CA ARG A 72 -4.12 -23.01 -16.11
C ARG A 72 -5.17 -23.12 -17.21
N ALA A 73 -5.67 -21.99 -17.70
CA ALA A 73 -6.61 -21.98 -18.82
C ALA A 73 -6.00 -22.65 -20.07
N LYS A 74 -4.77 -22.27 -20.43
CA LYS A 74 -4.06 -22.86 -21.58
C LYS A 74 -3.87 -24.38 -21.47
N HIS A 75 -3.64 -24.90 -20.26
CA HIS A 75 -3.48 -26.34 -20.03
C HIS A 75 -4.81 -27.12 -20.07
N ALA A 76 -5.94 -26.46 -19.80
CA ALA A 76 -7.26 -27.10 -19.86
C ALA A 76 -7.81 -27.22 -21.29
N GLU A 77 -7.27 -26.43 -22.23
CA GLU A 77 -7.64 -26.44 -23.65
C GLU A 77 -6.76 -27.38 -24.51
N SER A 78 -5.72 -27.98 -23.93
CA SER A 78 -4.81 -28.93 -24.59
C SER A 78 -5.12 -30.37 -24.21
#